data_AF-A0A2N1XSL4-F1
#
_entry.id   AF-A0A2N1XSL4-F1
#
_cell.length_a   1.000
_cell.length_b   1.000
_cell.length_c   1.000
_cell.angle_alpha   90.00
_cell.angle_beta   90.00
_cell.angle_gamma   90.00
#
_symmetry.space_group_name_H-M   'P 1'
#
loop_
_entity.id
_entity.type
_entity.pdbx_description
1 polymer ?
#
loop_
_entity_poly.entity_id
_entity_poly.type
_entity_poly.pdbx_seq_one_letter_code
_entity_poly.pdbx_strand_id
1 'polypeptide(L)'
;MYIDRKEYRKNFTSAGQLYMAGETLEFISHDVSVQGISIEVVPGRLLAEYADFETYIKENRVVEIFVKELMLTGEAEVIWLRQEQGAIMMGLEFHDTIYNADRLWLKRQFYRKERSFSGFLLTKNKRFEFEGKNISVDGAMIFLKELDASLVENSIIRLYSDSESFSIKATAKICWITEETAPEGFYLGLRYLDGK
;
A
#
# COMPACT_ATOMS: atom_id res chain seq x y z
N MET A 1 8.30 -36.77 21.73
CA MET A 1 7.02 -36.08 21.94
C MET A 1 7.04 -34.84 21.06
N TYR A 2 6.50 -34.94 19.85
CA TYR A 2 6.44 -33.82 18.91
C TYR A 2 5.36 -32.86 19.41
N ILE A 3 5.77 -31.70 19.91
CA ILE A 3 4.84 -30.60 20.20
C ILE A 3 4.42 -30.05 18.85
N ASP A 4 3.19 -30.37 18.48
CA ASP A 4 2.51 -29.84 17.31
C ASP A 4 2.59 -28.31 17.36
N ARG A 5 3.19 -27.69 16.33
CA ARG A 5 3.39 -26.24 16.22
C ARG A 5 2.05 -25.56 15.93
N LYS A 6 1.06 -25.70 16.81
CA LYS A 6 -0.07 -24.79 16.86
C LYS A 6 0.50 -23.41 17.11
N GLU A 7 0.46 -22.59 16.07
CA GLU A 7 0.92 -21.20 16.02
C GLU A 7 0.69 -20.51 17.36
N TYR A 8 1.74 -19.89 17.89
CA TYR A 8 1.67 -19.10 19.10
C TYR A 8 0.71 -17.91 18.86
N ARG A 9 -0.54 -18.04 19.33
CA ARG A 9 -1.56 -16.99 19.29
C ARG A 9 -1.60 -16.32 20.66
N LYS A 10 -1.46 -15.00 20.65
CA LYS A 10 -1.70 -14.17 21.83
C LYS A 10 -2.98 -13.39 21.59
N ASN A 11 -3.89 -13.45 22.57
CA ASN A 11 -4.93 -12.43 22.71
C ASN A 11 -4.20 -11.10 22.85
N PHE A 12 -4.36 -10.24 21.85
CA PHE A 12 -3.58 -9.03 21.70
C PHE A 12 -4.46 -7.94 21.13
N THR A 13 -4.78 -6.99 21.98
CA THR A 13 -5.65 -5.86 21.64
C THR A 13 -4.81 -4.62 21.43
N SER A 14 -4.57 -4.27 20.16
CA SER A 14 -3.85 -3.08 19.74
C SER A 14 -4.67 -2.35 18.69
N ALA A 15 -4.62 -1.03 18.73
CA ALA A 15 -5.08 -0.21 17.61
C ALA A 15 -4.13 -0.34 16.41
N GLY A 16 -4.68 -0.18 15.22
CA GLY A 16 -3.92 -0.18 13.97
C GLY A 16 -4.66 0.52 12.83
N GLN A 17 -4.02 0.53 11.67
CA GLN A 17 -4.58 1.10 10.44
C GLN A 17 -4.48 0.10 9.30
N LEU A 18 -5.56 0.00 8.53
CA LEU A 18 -5.71 -0.85 7.35
C LEU A 18 -5.90 0.07 6.14
N TYR A 19 -5.12 -0.12 5.08
CA TYR A 19 -5.39 0.55 3.82
C TYR A 19 -6.06 -0.41 2.84
N MET A 20 -7.23 -0.01 2.37
CA MET A 20 -8.09 -0.78 1.47
C MET A 20 -8.93 0.17 0.61
N ALA A 21 -9.14 -0.16 -0.66
CA ALA A 21 -10.04 0.59 -1.56
C ALA A 21 -9.77 2.10 -1.67
N GLY A 22 -8.52 2.53 -1.52
CA GLY A 22 -8.16 3.95 -1.60
C GLY A 22 -8.39 4.74 -0.31
N GLU A 23 -8.68 4.06 0.81
CA GLU A 23 -8.92 4.69 2.11
C GLU A 23 -8.15 3.99 3.24
N THR A 24 -7.74 4.78 4.24
CA THR A 24 -7.19 4.27 5.50
C THR A 24 -8.30 4.13 6.52
N LEU A 25 -8.52 2.90 6.97
CA LEU A 25 -9.48 2.52 8.01
C LEU A 25 -8.75 2.27 9.32
N GLU A 26 -9.37 2.64 10.43
CA GLU A 26 -8.90 2.23 11.76
C GLU A 26 -9.34 0.80 12.05
N PHE A 27 -8.55 0.08 12.84
CA PHE A 27 -8.96 -1.23 13.34
C PHE A 27 -8.49 -1.48 14.77
N ILE A 28 -9.14 -2.42 15.42
CA ILE A 28 -8.73 -3.01 16.70
C ILE A 28 -8.35 -4.47 16.44
N SER A 29 -7.13 -4.87 16.82
CA SER A 29 -6.74 -6.28 16.75
C SER A 29 -7.34 -7.05 17.92
N HIS A 30 -7.64 -8.32 17.71
CA HIS A 30 -8.14 -9.22 18.76
C HIS A 30 -7.15 -10.35 19.04
N ASP A 31 -6.59 -10.93 17.97
CA ASP A 31 -5.62 -12.01 18.04
C ASP A 31 -4.48 -11.75 17.07
N VAL A 32 -3.24 -11.99 17.51
CA VAL A 32 -2.08 -11.96 16.63
C VAL A 32 -1.26 -13.25 16.74
N SER A 33 -0.76 -13.69 15.60
CA SER A 33 0.19 -14.80 15.47
C SER A 33 1.40 -14.35 14.64
N VAL A 34 2.36 -15.24 14.44
CA VAL A 34 3.50 -15.00 13.54
C VAL A 34 3.05 -14.87 12.07
N GLN A 35 1.93 -15.48 11.71
CA GLN A 35 1.45 -15.57 10.33
C GLN A 35 0.33 -14.58 10.03
N GLY A 36 -0.32 -13.99 11.02
CA GLY A 36 -1.49 -13.17 10.75
C GLY A 36 -2.11 -12.51 11.97
N ILE A 37 -3.19 -11.79 11.71
CA ILE A 37 -3.93 -11.01 12.69
C ILE A 37 -5.43 -11.07 12.43
N SER A 38 -6.21 -11.16 13.50
CA SER A 38 -7.66 -10.97 13.48
C SER A 38 -7.96 -9.55 13.91
N ILE A 39 -8.75 -8.82 13.11
CA ILE A 39 -9.06 -7.42 13.35
C ILE A 39 -10.56 -7.15 13.24
N GLU A 40 -10.99 -6.16 14.00
CA GLU A 40 -12.27 -5.49 13.87
C GLU A 40 -12.04 -4.13 13.21
N VAL A 41 -12.68 -3.90 12.06
CA VAL A 41 -12.48 -2.70 11.27
C VAL A 41 -13.55 -1.66 11.59
N VAL A 42 -13.12 -0.42 11.81
CA VAL A 42 -14.01 0.74 11.90
C VAL A 42 -14.35 1.18 10.48
N PRO A 43 -15.64 1.15 10.08
CA PRO A 43 -16.03 1.53 8.72
C PRO A 43 -15.66 2.98 8.38
N GLY A 44 -15.30 3.19 7.12
CA GLY A 44 -14.89 4.48 6.57
C GLY A 44 -15.94 5.09 5.65
N ARG A 45 -15.49 5.99 4.77
CA ARG A 45 -16.35 6.69 3.81
C ARG A 45 -16.64 5.87 2.56
N LEU A 46 -15.64 5.16 2.04
CA LEU A 46 -15.72 4.32 0.83
C LEU A 46 -16.14 2.88 1.16
N LEU A 47 -15.79 2.43 2.36
CA LEU A 47 -16.10 1.10 2.88
C LEU A 47 -16.93 1.26 4.15
N ALA A 48 -18.22 1.53 3.99
CA ALA A 48 -19.14 1.89 5.08
C ALA A 48 -19.95 0.69 5.56
N GLU A 49 -20.31 -0.21 4.65
CA GLU A 49 -21.14 -1.38 4.92
C GLU A 49 -20.39 -2.67 4.59
N TYR A 50 -20.75 -3.77 5.25
CA TYR A 50 -20.16 -5.09 5.03
C TYR A 50 -20.16 -5.51 3.53
N ALA A 51 -21.20 -5.13 2.78
CA ALA A 51 -21.30 -5.40 1.35
C ALA A 51 -20.22 -4.71 0.50
N ASP A 52 -19.71 -3.55 0.94
CA ASP A 52 -18.63 -2.84 0.26
C ASP A 52 -17.32 -3.62 0.38
N PHE A 53 -17.03 -4.13 1.58
CA PHE A 53 -15.88 -4.98 1.84
C PHE A 53 -15.97 -6.30 1.06
N GLU A 54 -17.14 -6.95 1.04
CA GLU A 54 -17.34 -8.19 0.27
C GLU A 54 -17.11 -7.98 -1.22
N THR A 55 -17.59 -6.86 -1.76
CA THR A 55 -17.40 -6.52 -3.18
C THR A 55 -15.92 -6.31 -3.48
N TYR A 56 -15.24 -5.51 -2.67
CA TYR A 56 -13.82 -5.22 -2.87
C TYR A 56 -12.94 -6.48 -2.77
N ILE A 57 -13.15 -7.32 -1.74
CA ILE A 57 -12.32 -8.51 -1.48
C ILE A 57 -12.51 -9.61 -2.56
N LYS A 58 -13.59 -9.57 -3.34
CA LYS A 58 -13.75 -10.45 -4.51
C LYS A 58 -12.79 -10.10 -5.64
N GLU A 59 -12.41 -8.83 -5.76
CA GLU A 59 -11.53 -8.33 -6.81
C GLU A 59 -10.07 -8.23 -6.32
N ASN A 60 -9.86 -7.77 -5.09
CA ASN A 60 -8.54 -7.58 -4.50
C ASN A 60 -8.51 -7.97 -3.02
N ARG A 61 -7.70 -8.98 -2.69
CA ARG A 61 -7.51 -9.47 -1.32
C ARG A 61 -6.29 -8.91 -0.62
N VAL A 62 -5.41 -8.21 -1.34
CA VAL A 62 -4.19 -7.66 -0.77
C VAL A 62 -4.49 -6.32 -0.13
N VAL A 63 -4.03 -6.17 1.10
CA VAL A 63 -4.19 -4.98 1.93
C VAL A 63 -2.86 -4.61 2.55
N GLU A 64 -2.75 -3.36 2.97
CA GLU A 64 -1.60 -2.92 3.76
C GLU A 64 -2.05 -2.62 5.17
N ILE A 65 -1.20 -2.97 6.14
CA ILE A 65 -1.51 -2.78 7.55
C ILE A 65 -0.40 -2.07 8.29
N PHE A 66 -0.80 -1.44 9.38
CA PHE A 66 0.08 -1.11 10.46
C PHE A 66 -0.55 -1.50 11.81
N VAL A 67 0.25 -2.10 12.70
CA VAL A 67 -0.12 -2.46 14.08
C VAL A 67 0.78 -1.72 15.07
N LYS A 68 0.17 -0.87 15.91
CA LYS A 68 0.88 0.09 16.78
C LYS A 68 1.76 -0.54 17.83
N GLU A 69 1.21 -1.41 18.66
CA GLU A 69 1.99 -1.96 19.76
C GLU A 69 3.07 -2.95 19.27
N LEU A 70 2.92 -3.49 18.06
CA LEU A 70 3.94 -4.35 17.44
C LEU A 70 4.96 -3.57 16.62
N MET A 71 4.72 -2.28 16.39
CA MET A 71 5.48 -1.46 15.46
C MET A 71 5.67 -2.16 14.11
N LEU A 72 4.60 -2.81 13.64
CA LEU A 72 4.61 -3.68 12.47
C LEU A 72 3.89 -2.99 11.33
N THR A 73 4.49 -2.99 10.14
CA THR A 73 3.83 -2.58 8.90
C THR A 73 4.09 -3.59 7.80
N GLY A 74 3.14 -3.79 6.89
CA GLY A 74 3.34 -4.77 5.82
C GLY A 74 2.15 -4.98 4.92
N GLU A 75 2.37 -5.78 3.89
CA GLU A 75 1.32 -6.38 3.06
C GLU A 75 0.74 -7.60 3.76
N ALA A 76 -0.59 -7.73 3.69
CA ALA A 76 -1.32 -8.89 4.15
C ALA A 76 -2.41 -9.26 3.13
N GLU A 77 -2.87 -10.51 3.18
CA GLU A 77 -4.02 -10.97 2.40
C GLU A 77 -5.22 -11.21 3.30
N VAL A 78 -6.40 -10.77 2.86
CA VAL A 78 -7.66 -11.06 3.54
C VAL A 78 -8.06 -12.51 3.29
N ILE A 79 -7.92 -13.35 4.32
CA ILE A 79 -8.24 -14.78 4.27
C ILE A 79 -9.71 -15.06 4.62
N TRP A 80 -10.34 -14.19 5.42
CA TRP A 80 -11.77 -14.26 5.71
C TRP A 80 -12.31 -12.88 6.10
N LEU A 81 -13.61 -12.71 5.86
CA LEU A 81 -14.41 -11.54 6.20
C LEU A 81 -15.73 -12.04 6.82
N ARG A 82 -16.17 -11.44 7.92
CA ARG A 82 -17.43 -11.78 8.61
C ARG A 82 -18.05 -10.54 9.24
N GLN A 83 -19.36 -10.57 9.44
CA GLN A 83 -20.05 -9.58 10.26
C GLN A 83 -20.49 -10.23 11.57
N GLU A 84 -20.06 -9.69 12.71
CA GLU A 84 -20.40 -10.21 14.04
C GLU A 84 -20.93 -9.06 14.90
N GLN A 85 -22.18 -9.18 15.38
CA GLN A 85 -22.82 -8.16 16.23
C GLN A 85 -22.80 -6.73 15.64
N GLY A 86 -22.80 -6.62 14.31
CA GLY A 86 -22.73 -5.35 13.59
C GLY A 86 -21.30 -4.87 13.29
N ALA A 87 -20.29 -5.48 13.89
CA ALA A 87 -18.88 -5.21 13.61
C ALA A 87 -18.39 -5.99 12.37
N ILE A 88 -17.45 -5.38 11.63
CA ILE A 88 -16.82 -5.99 10.47
C ILE A 88 -15.51 -6.62 10.91
N MET A 89 -15.47 -7.95 10.87
CA MET A 89 -14.34 -8.76 11.31
C MET A 89 -13.56 -9.25 10.10
N MET A 90 -12.24 -9.15 10.16
CA MET A 90 -11.33 -9.61 9.11
C MET A 90 -10.18 -10.43 9.68
N GLY A 91 -9.85 -11.51 8.95
CA GLY A 91 -8.63 -12.27 9.15
C GLY A 91 -7.62 -11.91 8.08
N LEU A 92 -6.42 -11.57 8.52
CA LEU A 92 -5.32 -11.18 7.66
C LEU A 92 -4.16 -12.15 7.81
N GLU A 93 -3.61 -12.61 6.70
CA GLU A 93 -2.36 -13.37 6.64
C GLU A 93 -1.22 -12.48 6.14
N PHE A 94 -0.17 -12.34 6.95
CA PHE A 94 1.00 -11.55 6.65
C PHE A 94 1.78 -12.14 5.49
N HIS A 95 2.12 -11.30 4.52
CA HIS A 95 2.96 -11.67 3.38
C HIS A 95 4.38 -11.16 3.54
N ASP A 96 4.53 -9.84 3.66
CA ASP A 96 5.82 -9.18 3.90
C ASP A 96 5.62 -8.09 4.94
N THR A 97 6.34 -8.22 6.06
CA THR A 97 6.18 -7.37 7.23
C THR A 97 7.53 -6.87 7.74
N ILE A 98 7.53 -5.63 8.19
CA ILE A 98 8.69 -4.93 8.75
C ILE A 98 8.35 -4.53 10.18
N TYR A 99 9.27 -4.85 11.10
CA TYR A 99 9.19 -4.48 12.52
C TYR A 99 9.94 -3.17 12.79
N ASN A 100 9.59 -2.47 13.88
CA ASN A 100 10.13 -1.16 14.27
C ASN A 100 9.80 -0.02 13.29
N ALA A 101 8.55 0.01 12.85
CA ALA A 101 8.04 0.96 11.88
C ALA A 101 7.93 2.43 12.37
N ASP A 102 8.31 2.77 13.61
CA ASP A 102 8.27 4.17 14.13
C ASP A 102 9.14 5.11 13.30
N ARG A 103 10.22 4.57 12.70
CA ARG A 103 11.09 5.31 11.77
C ARG A 103 10.54 5.39 10.35
N LEU A 104 9.54 4.58 10.02
CA LEU A 104 8.92 4.47 8.69
C LEU A 104 7.57 5.20 8.65
N TRP A 105 6.71 5.03 9.65
CA TRP A 105 5.31 5.43 9.61
C TRP A 105 5.08 6.95 9.76
N LEU A 106 5.93 7.63 10.56
CA LEU A 106 5.93 9.10 10.65
C LEU A 106 6.37 9.80 9.34
N LYS A 107 6.81 9.03 8.32
CA LYS A 107 7.19 9.55 7.00
C LYS A 107 6.50 8.85 5.82
N ARG A 108 5.70 7.79 6.03
CA ARG A 108 5.30 6.86 4.95
C ARG A 108 3.91 6.29 5.17
N GLN A 109 3.06 6.38 4.14
CA GLN A 109 1.69 5.86 4.17
C GLN A 109 1.51 4.49 3.50
N PHE A 110 2.51 3.91 2.79
CA PHE A 110 2.30 2.64 2.06
C PHE A 110 3.53 1.71 2.01
N TYR A 111 3.29 0.41 2.16
CA TYR A 111 4.24 -0.68 1.89
C TYR A 111 4.54 -0.75 0.38
N ARG A 112 5.74 -1.19 0.03
CA ARG A 112 6.25 -1.12 -1.34
C ARG A 112 7.08 -2.34 -1.68
N LYS A 113 6.65 -3.10 -2.69
CA LYS A 113 7.44 -4.18 -3.29
C LYS A 113 8.58 -3.56 -4.11
N GLU A 114 9.82 -3.98 -3.88
CA GLU A 114 10.96 -3.70 -4.76
C GLU A 114 10.75 -4.45 -6.09
N ARG A 115 9.94 -3.87 -6.98
CA ARG A 115 9.80 -4.32 -8.36
C ARG A 115 10.32 -3.21 -9.26
N SER A 116 11.46 -3.44 -9.88
CA SER A 116 11.94 -2.61 -10.97
C SER A 116 11.00 -2.78 -12.16
N PHE A 117 10.23 -1.74 -12.49
CA PHE A 117 9.44 -1.67 -13.71
C PHE A 117 9.91 -0.49 -14.56
N SER A 118 9.53 -0.45 -15.83
CA SER A 118 9.83 0.71 -16.69
C SER A 118 8.55 1.21 -17.35
N GLY A 119 8.54 2.46 -17.73
CA GLY A 119 7.38 3.07 -18.35
C GLY A 119 7.67 4.45 -18.88
N PHE A 120 6.61 5.17 -19.23
CA PHE A 120 6.69 6.56 -19.59
C PHE A 120 5.60 7.38 -18.92
N LEU A 121 5.93 8.64 -18.63
CA LEU A 121 4.95 9.63 -18.23
C LEU A 121 4.72 10.63 -19.37
N LEU A 122 3.48 11.12 -19.46
CA LEU A 122 3.07 12.16 -20.39
C LEU A 122 2.73 13.44 -19.63
N THR A 123 3.38 14.52 -20.03
CA THR A 123 2.93 15.89 -19.78
C THR A 123 2.21 16.40 -21.03
N LYS A 124 1.59 17.59 -20.98
CA LYS A 124 0.85 18.17 -22.12
C LYS A 124 1.64 18.15 -23.44
N ASN A 125 2.98 18.27 -23.39
CA ASN A 125 3.80 18.47 -24.59
C ASN A 125 4.95 17.47 -24.75
N LYS A 126 5.20 16.57 -23.79
CA LYS A 126 6.37 15.67 -23.84
C LYS A 126 6.12 14.32 -23.17
N ARG A 127 6.84 13.32 -23.67
CA ARG A 127 6.96 11.97 -23.12
C ARG A 127 8.33 11.83 -22.44
N PHE A 128 8.35 11.25 -21.25
CA PHE A 128 9.57 10.97 -20.50
C PHE A 128 9.58 9.50 -20.08
N GLU A 129 10.68 8.81 -20.35
CA GLU A 129 10.87 7.44 -19.90
C GLU A 129 11.39 7.43 -18.46
N PHE A 130 10.91 6.47 -17.66
CA PHE A 130 11.28 6.36 -16.26
C PHE A 130 11.58 4.92 -15.85
N GLU A 131 12.38 4.79 -14.80
CA GLU A 131 12.56 3.54 -14.06
C GLU A 131 11.70 3.58 -12.80
N GLY A 132 10.72 2.69 -12.69
CA GLY A 132 9.94 2.47 -11.49
C GLY A 132 10.80 1.79 -10.44
N LYS A 133 10.92 2.42 -9.28
CA LYS A 133 11.79 1.95 -8.19
C LYS A 133 10.98 1.23 -7.13
N ASN A 134 9.74 1.66 -6.96
CA ASN A 134 8.75 0.95 -6.16
C ASN A 134 7.34 1.49 -6.44
N ILE A 135 6.35 0.73 -6.01
CA ILE A 135 4.94 1.00 -6.26
C ILE A 135 4.09 0.55 -5.08
N SER A 136 2.99 1.27 -4.85
CA SER A 136 1.90 0.87 -3.99
C SER A 136 0.56 1.15 -4.70
N VAL A 137 -0.53 0.82 -4.04
CA VAL A 137 -1.89 1.10 -4.49
C VAL A 137 -2.23 2.60 -4.58
N ASP A 138 -1.55 3.46 -3.82
CA ASP A 138 -1.77 4.92 -3.85
C ASP A 138 -0.73 5.69 -4.69
N GLY A 139 0.34 5.05 -5.13
CA GLY A 139 1.37 5.79 -5.85
C GLY A 139 2.58 4.98 -6.25
N ALA A 140 3.59 5.69 -6.76
CA ALA A 140 4.85 5.11 -7.19
C ALA A 140 6.01 6.05 -6.90
N MET A 141 7.21 5.47 -6.78
CA MET A 141 8.45 6.23 -6.93
C MET A 141 9.09 5.85 -8.24
N ILE A 142 9.40 6.87 -9.02
CA ILE A 142 10.09 6.70 -10.30
C ILE A 142 11.41 7.44 -10.27
N PHE A 143 12.32 7.03 -11.13
CA PHE A 143 13.61 7.64 -11.35
C PHE A 143 13.71 8.11 -12.80
N LEU A 144 14.22 9.33 -12.97
CA LEU A 144 14.54 9.95 -14.25
C LEU A 144 16.01 10.33 -14.26
N LYS A 145 16.71 10.11 -15.37
CA LYS A 145 18.09 10.60 -15.54
C LYS A 145 18.15 12.12 -15.66
N GLU A 146 17.15 12.70 -16.31
CA GLU A 146 17.06 14.14 -16.56
C GLU A 146 15.67 14.64 -16.15
N LEU A 147 15.63 15.82 -15.51
CA LEU A 147 14.40 16.49 -15.13
C LEU A 147 14.11 17.66 -16.08
N ASP A 148 12.99 17.59 -16.80
CA ASP A 148 12.52 18.69 -17.64
C ASP A 148 11.77 19.73 -16.81
N ALA A 149 11.87 21.01 -17.19
CA ALA A 149 11.24 22.14 -16.49
C ALA A 149 9.71 22.04 -16.38
N SER A 150 9.05 21.20 -17.20
CA SER A 150 7.61 20.93 -17.08
C SER A 150 7.24 19.99 -15.93
N LEU A 151 8.21 19.27 -15.35
CA LEU A 151 8.02 18.34 -14.24
C LEU A 151 8.33 19.05 -12.93
N VAL A 152 7.30 19.69 -12.37
CA VAL A 152 7.38 20.38 -11.09
C VAL A 152 6.47 19.72 -10.05
N GLU A 153 6.77 19.92 -8.78
CA GLU A 153 5.88 19.49 -7.70
C GLU A 153 4.47 20.03 -7.90
N ASN A 154 3.49 19.23 -7.51
CA ASN A 154 2.05 19.43 -7.69
C ASN A 154 1.52 19.36 -9.13
N SER A 155 2.37 19.16 -10.13
CA SER A 155 1.90 18.92 -11.50
C SER A 155 1.21 17.56 -11.64
N ILE A 156 0.23 17.51 -12.56
CA ILE A 156 -0.51 16.30 -12.89
C ILE A 156 0.09 15.69 -14.16
N ILE A 157 0.40 14.41 -14.10
CA ILE A 157 0.98 13.63 -15.19
C ILE A 157 0.11 12.39 -15.46
N ARG A 158 0.25 11.82 -16.66
CA ARG A 158 -0.28 10.49 -16.95
C ARG A 158 0.85 9.48 -16.98
N LEU A 159 0.72 8.41 -16.22
CA LEU A 159 1.69 7.33 -16.10
C LEU A 159 1.23 6.14 -16.93
N TYR A 160 2.15 5.59 -17.71
CA TYR A 160 1.97 4.37 -18.46
C TYR A 160 3.13 3.43 -18.19
N SER A 161 2.83 2.19 -17.86
CA SER A 161 3.82 1.10 -17.83
C SER A 161 3.15 -0.12 -18.42
N ASP A 162 3.84 -0.80 -19.33
CA ASP A 162 3.38 -2.04 -19.91
C ASP A 162 4.52 -3.05 -19.75
N SER A 163 4.35 -3.94 -18.78
CA SER A 163 5.28 -5.04 -18.52
C SER A 163 4.49 -6.34 -18.45
N GLU A 164 5.12 -7.46 -18.81
CA GLU A 164 4.46 -8.78 -18.90
C GLU A 164 3.74 -9.21 -17.60
N SER A 165 4.11 -8.63 -16.45
CA SER A 165 3.54 -8.95 -15.14
C SER A 165 2.71 -7.83 -14.53
N PHE A 166 2.69 -6.64 -15.14
CA PHE A 166 2.07 -5.45 -14.56
C PHE A 166 1.88 -4.33 -15.57
N SER A 167 0.63 -3.86 -15.73
CA SER A 167 0.29 -2.72 -16.58
C SER A 167 -0.29 -1.59 -15.73
N ILE A 168 0.23 -0.38 -15.88
CA ILE A 168 -0.30 0.83 -15.26
C ILE A 168 -0.80 1.76 -16.36
N LYS A 169 -2.00 2.30 -16.14
CA LYS A 169 -2.49 3.49 -16.83
C LYS A 169 -3.19 4.39 -15.82
N ALA A 170 -2.45 5.33 -15.22
CA ALA A 170 -2.93 6.15 -14.11
C ALA A 170 -2.72 7.64 -14.37
N THR A 171 -3.60 8.48 -13.84
CA THR A 171 -3.32 9.90 -13.65
C THR A 171 -2.68 10.06 -12.28
N ALA A 172 -1.59 10.82 -12.17
CA ALA A 172 -0.86 10.99 -10.92
C ALA A 172 -0.43 12.44 -10.69
N LYS A 173 -0.28 12.83 -9.42
CA LYS A 173 0.29 14.09 -8.99
C LYS A 173 1.73 13.89 -8.52
N ILE A 174 2.65 14.74 -8.99
CA ILE A 174 4.01 14.80 -8.45
C ILE A 174 3.93 15.41 -7.04
N CYS A 175 4.35 14.67 -6.03
CA CYS A 175 4.29 15.08 -4.64
C CYS A 175 5.59 15.68 -4.13
N TRP A 176 6.73 15.18 -4.62
CA TRP A 176 8.07 15.66 -4.29
C TRP A 176 9.05 15.26 -5.37
N ILE A 177 10.16 16.00 -5.47
CA ILE A 177 11.28 15.71 -6.37
C ILE A 177 12.59 15.79 -5.57
N THR A 178 13.44 14.78 -5.72
CA THR A 178 14.75 14.73 -5.07
C THR A 178 15.82 14.44 -6.10
N GLU A 179 16.83 15.31 -6.19
CA GLU A 179 18.03 15.05 -6.97
C GLU A 179 18.94 14.08 -6.21
N GLU A 180 19.52 13.11 -6.92
CA GLU A 180 20.45 12.14 -6.38
C GLU A 180 21.77 12.20 -7.16
N THR A 181 22.88 11.99 -6.45
CA THR A 181 24.23 12.04 -7.03
C THR A 181 24.79 10.66 -7.33
N ALA A 182 24.22 9.60 -6.75
CA ALA A 182 24.60 8.22 -7.00
C ALA A 182 23.38 7.27 -6.86
N PRO A 183 22.69 6.90 -7.96
CA PRO A 183 22.95 7.29 -9.35
C PRO A 183 22.58 8.75 -9.62
N GLU A 184 23.30 9.39 -10.55
CA GLU A 184 22.98 10.74 -11.01
C GLU A 184 21.59 10.76 -11.67
N GLY A 185 20.68 11.57 -11.12
CA GLY A 185 19.34 11.76 -11.66
C GLY A 185 18.35 12.26 -10.60
N PHE A 186 17.07 11.97 -10.80
CA PHE A 186 15.98 12.53 -10.02
C PHE A 186 14.97 11.45 -9.63
N TYR A 187 14.67 11.37 -8.34
CA TYR A 187 13.55 10.61 -7.82
C TYR A 187 12.30 11.49 -7.75
N LEU A 188 11.19 10.96 -8.24
CA LEU A 188 9.89 11.60 -8.18
C LEU A 188 8.93 10.72 -7.37
N GLY A 189 8.29 11.31 -6.36
CA GLY A 189 7.17 10.70 -5.66
C GLY A 189 5.85 11.02 -6.33
N LEU A 190 5.11 9.99 -6.72
CA LEU A 190 3.83 10.11 -7.41
C LEU A 190 2.70 9.62 -6.50
N ARG A 191 1.56 10.32 -6.54
CA ARG A 191 0.30 9.86 -5.95
C ARG A 191 -0.75 9.71 -7.05
N TYR A 192 -1.41 8.56 -7.14
CA TYR A 192 -2.48 8.35 -8.11
C TYR A 192 -3.68 9.23 -7.77
N LEU A 193 -4.32 9.78 -8.81
CA LEU A 193 -5.50 10.63 -8.69
C LEU A 193 -6.79 9.90 -9.07
N ASP A 194 -6.67 8.86 -9.89
CA ASP A 194 -7.77 7.98 -10.27
C ASP A 194 -7.23 6.54 -10.31
N GLY A 195 -7.57 5.74 -9.31
CA GLY A 195 -7.42 4.28 -9.37
C GLY A 195 -8.61 3.71 -10.14
N LYS A 196 -8.36 3.19 -11.34
CA LYS A 196 -9.25 2.22 -11.98
C LYS A 196 -8.54 0.88 -12.00
#